data_AF-A0AAW3MFB1-F1
#
_entry.id   AF-A0AAW3MFB1-F1
#
_cell.length_a   1.000
_cell.length_b   1.000
_cell.length_c   1.000
_cell.angle_alpha   90.00
_cell.angle_beta   90.00
_cell.angle_gamma   90.00
#
_symmetry.space_group_name_H-M   'P 1'
#
loop_
_entity.id
_entity.type
_entity.pdbx_description
1 polymer ?
#
loop_
_entity_poly.entity_id
_entity_poly.type
_entity_poly.pdbx_seq_one_letter_code
_entity_poly.pdbx_strand_id
1 'polypeptide(L)'
;MLFRFLFLGLDTSIGDIPLRLIYFTELILFIGLYQITSRFSRQSLILGTALGIGGLIAILPGALYIIRYNPEDAVIDVTFLLIYLFEPLAIMAFVVALIRRLYTEKKNKKNQSEDIH
;
A
#
# COMPACT_ATOMS: atom_id res chain seq x y z
N MET A 1 -1.02 2.31 -7.84
CA MET A 1 -1.46 1.83 -9.18
C MET A 1 -2.85 2.31 -9.58
N LEU A 2 -3.79 2.38 -8.64
CA LEU A 2 -5.19 2.75 -8.91
C LEU A 2 -5.31 4.18 -9.41
N PHE A 3 -4.49 5.10 -8.89
CA PHE A 3 -4.44 6.48 -9.36
C PHE A 3 -3.95 6.57 -10.82
N ARG A 4 -2.96 5.77 -11.25
CA ARG A 4 -2.55 5.75 -12.67
C ARG A 4 -3.68 5.27 -13.60
N PHE A 5 -4.48 4.30 -13.15
CA PHE A 5 -5.67 3.84 -13.88
C PHE A 5 -6.78 4.90 -13.93
N LEU A 6 -6.97 5.66 -12.84
CA LEU A 6 -7.96 6.74 -12.75
C LEU A 6 -7.53 8.02 -13.48
N PHE A 7 -6.22 8.27 -13.62
CA PHE A 7 -5.64 9.49 -14.19
C PHE A 7 -4.87 9.22 -15.48
N LEU A 8 -5.34 8.27 -16.29
CA LEU A 8 -4.68 7.70 -17.48
C LEU A 8 -4.43 8.69 -18.64
N GLY A 9 -4.74 9.98 -18.47
CA GLY A 9 -4.58 11.05 -19.47
C GLY A 9 -3.74 12.24 -19.01
N LEU A 10 -3.09 12.18 -17.84
CA LEU A 10 -2.10 13.18 -17.44
C LEU A 10 -0.73 12.77 -18.01
N ASP A 11 -0.16 13.64 -18.83
CA ASP A 11 1.14 13.47 -19.48
C ASP A 11 2.16 12.85 -18.51
N THR A 12 2.87 11.83 -18.99
CA THR A 12 3.98 11.17 -18.29
C THR A 12 5.18 12.10 -18.02
N SER A 13 5.03 13.40 -18.29
CA SER A 13 5.96 14.47 -17.96
C SER A 13 5.68 15.14 -16.61
N ILE A 14 4.70 14.65 -15.82
CA ILE A 14 4.64 14.98 -14.39
C ILE A 14 5.97 14.51 -13.80
N GLY A 15 6.87 15.46 -13.51
CA GLY A 15 8.22 15.19 -13.06
C GLY A 15 8.25 14.09 -12.00
N ASP A 16 9.24 13.21 -12.04
CA ASP A 16 9.25 11.92 -11.34
C ASP A 16 8.94 12.00 -9.83
N ILE A 17 9.10 13.17 -9.21
CA ILE A 17 8.86 13.43 -7.80
C ILE A 17 7.36 13.35 -7.42
N PRO A 18 6.44 14.15 -7.98
CA PRO A 18 5.01 14.04 -7.69
C PRO A 18 4.44 12.64 -7.89
N LEU A 19 4.88 11.91 -8.92
CA LEU A 19 4.40 10.56 -9.17
C LEU A 19 4.82 9.58 -8.06
N ARG A 20 6.09 9.65 -7.59
CA ARG A 20 6.57 8.85 -6.45
C ARG A 20 5.79 9.15 -5.16
N LEU A 21 5.43 10.41 -4.92
CA LEU A 21 4.62 10.83 -3.76
C LEU A 21 3.20 10.26 -3.83
N ILE A 22 2.59 10.20 -5.02
CA ILE A 22 1.25 9.60 -5.19
C ILE A 22 1.29 8.12 -4.80
N TYR A 23 2.24 7.35 -5.34
CA TYR A 23 2.31 5.92 -5.03
C TYR A 23 2.66 5.64 -3.56
N PHE A 24 3.52 6.46 -2.96
CA PHE A 24 3.77 6.36 -1.53
C PHE A 24 2.50 6.65 -0.72
N THR A 25 1.72 7.64 -1.12
CA THR A 25 0.44 7.97 -0.49
C THR A 25 -0.56 6.81 -0.63
N GLU A 26 -0.65 6.19 -1.81
CA GLU A 26 -1.46 4.98 -2.04
C GLU A 26 -1.05 3.84 -1.09
N LEU A 27 0.26 3.61 -0.94
CA LEU A 27 0.78 2.58 -0.04
C LEU A 27 0.35 2.83 1.42
N ILE A 28 0.49 4.06 1.91
CA ILE A 28 0.05 4.44 3.26
C ILE A 28 -1.47 4.25 3.42
N LEU A 29 -2.25 4.60 2.40
CA LEU A 29 -3.70 4.41 2.40
C LEU A 29 -4.06 2.93 2.56
N PHE A 30 -3.44 2.03 1.79
CA PHE A 30 -3.70 0.59 1.89
C PHE A 30 -3.27 0.00 3.24
N ILE A 31 -2.13 0.45 3.79
CA ILE A 31 -1.70 0.08 5.14
C ILE A 31 -2.74 0.52 6.17
N GLY A 32 -3.24 1.75 6.07
CA GLY A 32 -4.28 2.28 6.96
C GLY A 32 -5.57 1.45 6.90
N LEU A 33 -6.06 1.16 5.69
CA LEU A 33 -7.23 0.30 5.48
C LEU A 33 -7.03 -1.10 6.06
N TYR A 34 -5.85 -1.69 5.88
CA TYR A 34 -5.49 -2.98 6.47
C TYR A 34 -5.53 -2.93 8.01
N GLN A 35 -4.96 -1.89 8.62
CA GLN A 35 -4.95 -1.72 10.08
C GLN A 35 -6.36 -1.54 10.65
N ILE A 36 -7.18 -0.67 10.05
CA ILE A 36 -8.58 -0.45 10.45
C ILE A 36 -9.38 -1.75 10.36
N THR A 37 -9.23 -2.47 9.24
CA THR A 37 -9.95 -3.74 9.02
C THR A 37 -9.54 -4.81 10.02
N SER A 38 -8.26 -4.81 10.41
CA SER A 38 -7.69 -5.71 11.41
C SER A 38 -7.88 -5.22 12.86
N ARG A 39 -8.66 -4.14 13.08
CA ARG A 39 -8.89 -3.50 14.39
C ARG A 39 -7.59 -3.19 15.15
N PHE A 40 -6.56 -2.75 14.44
CA PHE A 40 -5.26 -2.41 15.02
C PHE A 40 -4.64 -3.53 15.87
N SER A 41 -4.85 -4.80 15.48
CA SER A 41 -4.17 -5.93 16.11
C SER A 41 -2.65 -5.75 16.11
N ARG A 42 -1.95 -6.32 17.12
CA ARG A 42 -0.47 -6.28 17.18
C ARG A 42 0.18 -6.75 15.87
N GLN A 43 -0.35 -7.82 15.27
CA GLN A 43 0.17 -8.35 14.00
C GLN A 43 -0.03 -7.35 12.85
N SER A 44 -1.19 -6.69 12.78
CA SER A 44 -1.42 -5.67 11.75
C SER A 44 -0.57 -4.42 11.94
N LEU A 45 -0.28 -4.04 13.18
CA LEU A 45 0.64 -2.93 13.47
C LEU A 45 2.07 -3.28 13.05
N ILE A 46 2.57 -4.47 13.39
CA ILE A 46 3.92 -4.91 12.99
C ILE A 46 4.03 -4.98 11.46
N LEU A 47 3.09 -5.65 10.80
CA LEU A 47 3.11 -5.79 9.33
C LEU A 47 2.93 -4.43 8.64
N GLY A 48 2.00 -3.60 9.11
CA GLY A 48 1.76 -2.27 8.56
C GLY A 48 2.95 -1.35 8.73
N THR A 49 3.60 -1.36 9.89
CA THR A 49 4.83 -0.61 10.14
C THR A 49 5.98 -1.13 9.28
N ALA A 50 6.14 -2.44 9.12
CA ALA A 50 7.17 -3.01 8.23
C ALA A 50 6.97 -2.59 6.77
N LEU A 51 5.72 -2.62 6.28
CA LEU A 51 5.37 -2.15 4.94
C LEU A 51 5.59 -0.63 4.79
N GLY A 52 5.24 0.16 5.80
CA GLY A 52 5.44 1.61 5.79
C GLY A 52 6.92 2.01 5.81
N ILE A 53 7.72 1.37 6.66
CA ILE A 53 9.18 1.57 6.69
C ILE A 53 9.80 1.08 5.38
N GLY A 54 9.37 -0.07 4.84
CA GLY A 54 9.81 -0.57 3.53
C GLY A 54 9.54 0.43 2.41
N GLY A 55 8.34 1.03 2.40
CA GLY A 55 7.97 2.09 1.47
C GLY A 55 8.79 3.37 1.63
N LEU A 56 9.14 3.76 2.86
CA LEU A 56 10.03 4.90 3.13
C LEU A 56 11.45 4.64 2.61
N ILE A 57 11.99 3.45 2.88
CA ILE A 57 13.30 3.04 2.38
C ILE A 57 13.29 2.98 0.85
N ALA A 58 12.18 2.55 0.24
CA ALA A 58 12.03 2.51 -1.22
C ALA A 58 12.20 3.89 -1.88
N ILE A 59 11.91 4.99 -1.19
CA ILE A 59 12.08 6.36 -1.72
C ILE A 59 13.55 6.80 -1.71
N LEU A 60 14.37 6.24 -0.81
CA LEU A 60 15.75 6.70 -0.60
C LEU A 60 16.64 6.58 -1.85
N PRO A 61 16.66 5.46 -2.60
CA PRO A 61 17.47 5.36 -3.82
C PRO A 61 17.16 6.47 -4.83
N GLY A 62 15.87 6.71 -5.10
CA GLY A 62 15.43 7.74 -6.03
C GLY A 62 15.72 9.16 -5.53
N ALA A 63 15.62 9.42 -4.23
CA ALA A 63 15.97 10.71 -3.64
C ALA A 63 17.48 10.98 -3.66
N LEU A 64 18.29 9.97 -3.30
CA LEU A 64 19.76 10.05 -3.34
C LEU A 64 20.28 10.23 -4.77
N TYR A 65 19.64 9.60 -5.75
CA TYR A 65 20.01 9.73 -7.15
C TYR A 65 19.79 11.15 -7.66
N ILE A 66 18.61 11.75 -7.42
CA ILE A 66 18.31 13.13 -7.82
C ILE A 66 19.29 14.15 -7.21
N ILE A 67 19.74 13.90 -5.98
CA ILE A 67 20.67 14.81 -5.28
C ILE A 67 22.10 14.72 -5.84
N ARG A 68 22.52 13.55 -6.35
CA ARG A 68 23.92 13.30 -6.76
C ARG A 68 24.14 13.30 -8.27
N TYR A 69 23.12 13.02 -9.07
CA TYR A 69 23.24 12.77 -10.50
C TYR A 69 22.15 13.51 -11.28
N ASN A 70 22.38 13.70 -12.58
CA ASN A 70 21.38 14.27 -13.46
C ASN A 70 20.23 13.27 -13.58
N PRO A 71 18.98 13.62 -13.23
CA PRO A 71 17.87 12.66 -13.16
C PRO A 71 17.56 11.99 -14.50
N GLU A 72 17.94 12.62 -15.62
CA GLU A 72 17.73 12.09 -16.99
C GLU A 72 18.62 10.88 -17.33
N ASP A 73 19.68 10.62 -16.56
CA ASP A 73 20.61 9.50 -16.81
C ASP A 73 20.18 8.18 -16.13
N ALA A 74 19.09 8.18 -15.34
CA ALA A 74 18.61 6.99 -14.66
C ALA A 74 17.78 6.09 -15.59
N VAL A 75 18.39 5.00 -16.05
CA VAL A 75 17.72 3.99 -16.88
C VAL A 75 16.66 3.18 -16.10
N ILE A 76 16.83 3.02 -14.79
CA ILE A 76 15.91 2.26 -13.93
C ILE A 76 15.64 3.03 -12.64
N ASP A 77 14.38 3.38 -12.43
CA ASP A 77 13.94 3.98 -11.18
C ASP A 77 13.67 2.89 -10.13
N VAL A 78 14.71 2.63 -9.33
CA VAL A 78 14.68 1.65 -8.23
C VAL A 78 13.56 1.96 -7.22
N THR A 79 13.21 3.24 -7.05
CA THR A 79 12.10 3.64 -6.17
C THR A 79 10.77 3.16 -6.70
N PHE A 80 10.51 3.32 -8.00
CA PHE A 80 9.29 2.76 -8.60
C PHE A 80 9.26 1.24 -8.49
N LEU A 81 10.37 0.54 -8.74
CA LEU A 81 10.41 -0.92 -8.67
C LEU A 81 10.05 -1.44 -7.26
N LEU A 82 10.59 -0.80 -6.23
CA LEU A 82 10.33 -1.19 -4.84
C LEU A 82 8.90 -0.84 -4.41
N ILE A 83 8.39 0.34 -4.77
CA ILE A 83 6.99 0.70 -4.48
C ILE A 83 6.03 -0.24 -5.21
N TYR A 84 6.33 -0.61 -6.46
CA TYR A 84 5.55 -1.56 -7.25
C TYR A 84 5.52 -2.97 -6.62
N LEU A 85 6.48 -3.31 -5.77
CA LEU A 85 6.47 -4.55 -4.99
C LEU A 85 5.70 -4.41 -3.67
N PHE A 86 5.87 -3.30 -2.94
CA PHE A 86 5.21 -3.10 -1.65
C PHE A 86 3.71 -2.81 -1.76
N GLU A 87 3.28 -2.12 -2.81
CA GLU A 87 1.88 -1.74 -2.99
C GLU A 87 0.96 -2.97 -3.15
N PRO A 88 1.27 -3.97 -4.02
CA PRO A 88 0.49 -5.21 -4.09
C PRO A 88 0.48 -6.00 -2.78
N LEU A 89 1.57 -6.00 -2.03
CA LEU A 89 1.63 -6.67 -0.72
C LEU A 89 0.69 -6.02 0.29
N ALA A 90 0.62 -4.68 0.31
CA ALA A 90 -0.32 -3.95 1.16
C ALA A 90 -1.78 -4.21 0.76
N ILE A 91 -2.06 -4.23 -0.54
CA ILE A 91 -3.40 -4.57 -1.08
C ILE A 91 -3.78 -6.00 -0.67
N MET A 92 -2.89 -6.97 -0.85
CA MET A 92 -3.13 -8.37 -0.49
C MET A 92 -3.38 -8.52 1.02
N ALA A 93 -2.58 -7.86 1.86
CA ALA A 93 -2.79 -7.85 3.31
C ALA A 93 -4.17 -7.29 3.67
N PHE A 94 -4.58 -6.17 3.04
CA PHE A 94 -5.90 -5.60 3.21
C PHE A 94 -7.02 -6.56 2.79
N VAL A 95 -6.93 -7.17 1.60
CA VAL A 95 -7.93 -8.11 1.09
C VAL A 95 -8.06 -9.33 2.01
N VAL A 96 -6.95 -9.91 2.47
CA VAL A 96 -6.96 -11.03 3.40
C VAL A 96 -7.62 -10.65 4.73
N ALA A 97 -7.32 -9.48 5.28
CA ALA A 97 -7.96 -8.98 6.49
C ALA A 97 -9.47 -8.78 6.29
N LEU A 98 -9.88 -8.23 5.16
CA LEU A 98 -11.28 -8.01 4.81
C LEU A 98 -12.03 -9.33 4.74
N ILE A 99 -11.48 -10.32 4.03
CA ILE A 99 -12.05 -11.66 3.92
C ILE A 99 -12.21 -12.28 5.31
N ARG A 100 -11.15 -12.29 6.14
CA ARG A 100 -11.22 -12.84 7.51
C ARG A 100 -12.31 -12.19 8.35
N ARG A 101 -12.47 -10.87 8.24
CA ARG A 101 -13.50 -10.12 8.96
C ARG A 101 -14.90 -10.54 8.51
N LEU A 102 -15.14 -10.60 7.20
CA LEU A 102 -16.44 -11.00 6.64
C LEU A 102 -16.84 -12.43 7.07
N TYR A 103 -15.90 -13.39 7.05
CA TYR A 103 -16.17 -14.75 7.51
C TYR A 103 -16.46 -14.84 9.01
N THR A 104 -15.73 -14.08 9.84
CA THR A 104 -15.93 -14.07 11.30
C THR A 104 -17.29 -13.46 11.67
N GLU A 105 -17.68 -12.34 11.03
CA GLU A 105 -18.97 -11.71 11.28
C GLU A 105 -20.15 -12.60 10.83
N LYS A 106 -19.99 -13.36 9.73
CA LYS A 106 -20.99 -14.32 9.27
C LYS A 106 -21.19 -15.48 10.25
N LYS A 107 -20.12 -15.99 10.86
CA LYS A 107 -20.19 -17.05 11.88
C LYS A 107 -20.91 -16.58 13.14
N ASN A 108 -20.61 -15.39 13.64
CA ASN A 108 -21.27 -14.85 14.83
C ASN A 108 -22.79 -14.65 14.63
N LYS A 109 -23.21 -14.19 13.45
CA LYS A 109 -24.63 -14.06 13.11
C LYS A 109 -25.36 -15.41 13.04
N LYS A 110 -24.70 -16.46 12.57
CA LYS A 110 -25.29 -17.81 12.51
C LYS A 110 -25.52 -18.38 13.92
N ASN A 111 -24.51 -18.30 14.80
CA ASN A 111 -24.64 -18.80 16.17
C ASN A 111 -25.73 -18.08 16.97
N GLN A 112 -25.89 -16.76 16.81
CA GLN A 112 -26.97 -16.01 17.44
C GLN A 112 -28.37 -16.42 16.97
N SER A 113 -28.52 -16.99 15.77
CA SER A 113 -29.81 -17.47 15.26
C SER A 113 -30.15 -18.89 15.72
N GLU A 114 -29.15 -19.69 16.09
CA GLU A 114 -29.34 -21.05 16.62
C GLU A 114 -29.67 -21.03 18.11
N ASP A 115 -29.15 -20.07 18.89
CA ASP A 115 -29.46 -19.93 20.33
C ASP A 115 -30.88 -19.39 20.63
N ILE A 116 -31.65 -18.98 19.61
CA ILE A 116 -33.01 -18.42 19.75
C ILE A 116 -34.10 -19.50 19.48
N HIS A 117 -33.72 -20.70 19.05
CA HIS A 117 -34.63 -21.81 18.75
C HIS A 117 -34.47 -23.00 19.71
#